data_AF-A0A523UHZ9-F1
#
_entry.id   AF-A0A523UHZ9-F1
#
_cell.length_a   1.000
_cell.length_b   1.000
_cell.length_c   1.000
_cell.angle_alpha   90.00
_cell.angle_beta   90.00
_cell.angle_gamma   90.00
#
_symmetry.space_group_name_H-M   'P 1'
#
loop_
_entity.id
_entity.type
_entity.pdbx_description
1 polymer ?
#
loop_
_entity_poly.entity_id
_entity_poly.type
_entity_poly.pdbx_seq_one_letter_code
_entity_poly.pdbx_strand_id
1 'polypeptide(L)'
;YLCRSHSNPIEDNYIHGNWHGIFIDGSDNNTIVYNTITENVLEESGVHVDANSSGNVANCNNIEDNGPYGVWNDPGNPTLDAENNFWGSADGPSTSPGTGDPVSANVAYDPWLPMEFQYCEECGGTPPTVPPRVPTTNQWGIVGLIILFTGLLLWTVWRKQLAS
;
A
#
# COMPACT_ATOMS: atom_id res chain seq x y z
N TYR A 1 17.82 11.57 -9.61
CA TYR A 1 18.09 11.84 -11.04
C TYR A 1 19.21 10.94 -11.50
N LEU A 2 18.97 10.16 -12.56
CA LEU A 2 19.95 9.35 -13.26
C LEU A 2 20.07 9.90 -14.70
N CYS A 3 21.28 10.25 -15.13
CA CYS A 3 21.55 10.74 -16.47
C CYS A 3 22.67 9.91 -17.08
N ARG A 4 22.39 9.21 -18.18
CA ARG A 4 23.36 8.32 -18.84
C ARG A 4 24.05 7.37 -17.85
N SER A 5 23.25 6.85 -16.92
CA SER A 5 23.70 5.98 -15.86
C SER A 5 22.90 4.69 -15.89
N HIS A 6 23.58 3.57 -15.70
CA HIS A 6 22.99 2.26 -15.93
C HIS A 6 23.24 1.34 -14.74
N SER A 7 22.35 0.37 -14.52
CA SER A 7 22.53 -0.67 -13.50
C SER A 7 22.67 -0.13 -12.07
N ASN A 8 21.93 0.94 -11.75
CA ASN A 8 21.89 1.49 -10.40
C ASN A 8 20.70 0.94 -9.61
N PRO A 9 20.92 0.46 -8.38
CA PRO A 9 19.83 0.23 -7.43
C PRO A 9 19.42 1.57 -6.80
N ILE A 10 18.11 1.80 -6.73
CA ILE A 10 17.47 2.85 -5.93
C ILE A 10 16.55 2.12 -4.96
N GLU A 11 17.01 1.99 -3.71
CA GLU A 11 16.36 1.16 -2.70
C GLU A 11 16.24 1.86 -1.35
N ASP A 12 15.16 1.54 -0.62
CA ASP A 12 14.91 1.99 0.76
C ASP A 12 14.89 3.51 0.95
N ASN A 13 14.34 4.25 -0.01
CA ASN A 13 14.25 5.72 0.07
C ASN A 13 12.82 6.22 0.34
N TYR A 14 12.74 7.36 1.02
CA TYR A 14 11.52 8.17 1.14
C TYR A 14 11.63 9.40 0.24
N ILE A 15 10.97 9.37 -0.92
CA ILE A 15 11.10 10.35 -1.99
C ILE A 15 9.79 11.13 -2.10
N HIS A 16 9.76 12.33 -1.54
CA HIS A 16 8.53 13.09 -1.42
C HIS A 16 8.64 14.58 -1.69
N GLY A 17 7.54 15.19 -2.17
CA GLY A 17 7.42 16.64 -2.29
C GLY A 17 8.27 17.27 -3.40
N ASN A 18 8.67 16.52 -4.42
CA ASN A 18 9.53 17.00 -5.51
C ASN A 18 8.72 17.30 -6.78
N TRP A 19 9.39 17.83 -7.80
CA TRP A 19 8.81 17.93 -9.15
C TRP A 19 8.66 16.55 -9.77
N HIS A 20 9.80 15.88 -9.99
CA HIS A 20 9.86 14.44 -10.28
C HIS A 20 10.32 13.73 -9.00
N GLY A 21 9.74 12.57 -8.69
CA GLY A 21 10.27 11.74 -7.59
C GLY A 21 11.60 11.14 -8.01
N ILE A 22 11.57 10.28 -9.02
CA ILE A 22 12.76 9.70 -9.66
C ILE A 22 12.73 10.10 -11.13
N PHE A 23 13.80 10.73 -11.60
CA PHE A 23 13.96 11.08 -13.02
C PHE A 23 15.08 10.25 -13.65
N ILE A 24 14.77 9.48 -14.69
CA ILE A 24 15.66 8.59 -15.44
C ILE A 24 15.77 9.13 -16.87
N ASP A 25 16.95 9.62 -17.25
CA ASP A 25 17.23 10.25 -18.54
C ASP A 25 18.36 9.52 -19.26
N GLY A 26 18.06 8.96 -20.43
CA GLY A 26 19.00 8.20 -21.25
C GLY A 26 19.70 7.08 -20.49
N SER A 27 18.99 6.39 -19.61
CA SER A 27 19.53 5.53 -18.56
C SER A 27 18.85 4.17 -18.58
N ASP A 28 19.61 3.09 -18.39
CA ASP A 28 19.14 1.71 -18.65
C ASP A 28 19.37 0.76 -17.48
N ASN A 29 18.54 -0.28 -17.39
CA ASN A 29 18.72 -1.39 -16.45
C ASN A 29 18.81 -0.96 -14.98
N ASN A 30 18.17 0.14 -14.60
CA ASN A 30 18.11 0.59 -13.21
C ASN A 30 16.96 -0.13 -12.48
N THR A 31 17.15 -0.34 -11.17
CA THR A 31 16.19 -1.07 -10.33
C THR A 31 15.68 -0.12 -9.25
N ILE A 32 14.38 0.09 -9.19
CA ILE A 32 13.69 0.90 -8.18
C ILE A 32 12.86 -0.04 -7.32
N VAL A 33 13.28 -0.28 -6.08
CA VAL A 33 12.61 -1.23 -5.18
C VAL A 33 12.55 -0.72 -3.74
N TYR A 34 11.51 -1.09 -2.98
CA TYR A 34 11.40 -0.78 -1.55
C TYR A 34 11.41 0.72 -1.22
N ASN A 35 10.99 1.57 -2.17
CA ASN A 35 10.88 3.01 -1.94
C ASN A 35 9.44 3.38 -1.61
N THR A 36 9.28 4.49 -0.89
CA THR A 36 8.03 5.25 -0.84
C THR A 36 8.20 6.52 -1.66
N ILE A 37 7.41 6.66 -2.73
CA ILE A 37 7.46 7.74 -3.71
C ILE A 37 6.11 8.43 -3.67
N THR A 38 6.06 9.66 -3.14
CA THR A 38 4.79 10.33 -2.84
C THR A 38 4.83 11.84 -2.99
N GLU A 39 3.69 12.50 -3.15
CA GLU A 39 3.58 13.97 -3.19
C GLU A 39 4.45 14.65 -4.27
N ASN A 40 4.80 13.96 -5.37
CA ASN A 40 5.57 14.57 -6.47
C ASN A 40 4.62 15.09 -7.57
N VAL A 41 4.87 16.31 -8.08
CA VAL A 41 3.78 17.13 -8.67
C VAL A 41 3.98 17.70 -10.10
N LEU A 42 5.09 17.41 -10.79
CA LEU A 42 5.25 17.85 -12.19
C LEU A 42 4.39 17.03 -13.15
N GLU A 43 4.18 17.50 -14.39
CA GLU A 43 3.37 16.81 -15.41
C GLU A 43 3.79 15.35 -15.69
N GLU A 44 5.06 15.01 -15.42
CA GLU A 44 5.66 13.68 -15.54
C GLU A 44 6.21 13.29 -14.17
N SER A 45 5.33 13.06 -13.19
CA SER A 45 5.71 12.87 -11.78
C SER A 45 5.87 11.42 -11.35
N GLY A 46 6.15 11.21 -10.06
CA GLY A 46 6.47 9.92 -9.47
C GLY A 46 7.79 9.39 -10.03
N VAL A 47 7.74 8.24 -10.71
CA VAL A 47 8.85 7.72 -11.51
C VAL A 47 8.70 8.20 -12.94
N HIS A 48 9.56 9.13 -13.35
CA HIS A 48 9.67 9.64 -14.71
C HIS A 48 10.82 8.93 -15.44
N VAL A 49 10.47 8.15 -16.44
CA VAL A 49 11.41 7.53 -17.39
C VAL A 49 11.37 8.28 -18.72
N ASP A 50 12.36 9.16 -18.93
CA ASP A 50 12.53 9.96 -20.14
C ASP A 50 13.00 9.12 -21.33
N ALA A 51 12.95 9.71 -22.51
CA ALA A 51 13.33 9.10 -23.78
C ALA A 51 14.74 8.47 -23.75
N ASN A 52 14.91 7.42 -24.56
CA ASN A 52 16.15 6.64 -24.70
C ASN A 52 16.54 5.89 -23.42
N SER A 53 15.56 5.42 -22.66
CA SER A 53 15.74 4.65 -21.44
C SER A 53 15.06 3.29 -21.56
N SER A 54 15.75 2.22 -21.21
CA SER A 54 15.27 0.84 -21.45
C SER A 54 15.71 -0.14 -20.36
N GLY A 55 14.92 -1.20 -20.16
CA GLY A 55 15.23 -2.25 -19.18
C GLY A 55 15.18 -1.79 -17.72
N ASN A 56 14.71 -0.58 -17.44
CA ASN A 56 14.46 -0.13 -16.07
C ASN A 56 13.28 -0.90 -15.48
N VAL A 57 13.30 -1.12 -14.18
CA VAL A 57 12.24 -1.83 -13.45
C VAL A 57 11.91 -1.08 -12.18
N ALA A 58 10.63 -1.01 -11.84
CA ALA A 58 10.14 -0.43 -10.61
C ALA A 58 9.18 -1.42 -9.94
N ASN A 59 9.63 -2.21 -8.97
CA ASN A 59 8.78 -3.20 -8.31
C ASN A 59 8.83 -3.02 -6.79
N CYS A 60 7.81 -3.48 -6.07
CA CYS A 60 7.81 -3.45 -4.60
C CYS A 60 8.03 -2.06 -4.00
N ASN A 61 7.40 -1.03 -4.58
CA ASN A 61 7.39 0.33 -4.04
C ASN A 61 5.99 0.73 -3.58
N ASN A 62 5.92 1.70 -2.68
CA ASN A 62 4.71 2.48 -2.41
C ASN A 62 4.74 3.71 -3.31
N ILE A 63 3.87 3.76 -4.30
CA ILE A 63 3.73 4.86 -5.27
C ILE A 63 2.33 5.45 -5.07
N GLU A 64 2.24 6.51 -4.29
CA GLU A 64 0.95 7.04 -3.85
C GLU A 64 0.98 8.56 -3.74
N ASP A 65 -0.16 9.22 -3.99
CA ASP A 65 -0.33 10.66 -3.88
C ASP A 65 0.63 11.46 -4.78
N ASN A 66 1.06 10.90 -5.92
CA ASN A 66 1.77 11.64 -6.97
C ASN A 66 0.77 12.19 -8.00
N GLY A 67 1.07 13.33 -8.60
CA GLY A 67 0.18 13.99 -9.54
C GLY A 67 0.93 14.63 -10.71
N PRO A 68 0.55 14.39 -11.97
CA PRO A 68 -0.58 13.61 -12.44
C PRO A 68 -0.30 12.11 -12.64
N TYR A 69 0.94 11.62 -12.43
CA TYR A 69 1.26 10.20 -12.59
C TYR A 69 2.07 9.67 -11.40
N GLY A 70 1.83 8.41 -11.02
CA GLY A 70 2.75 7.65 -10.16
C GLY A 70 3.94 7.12 -10.95
N VAL A 71 3.71 6.76 -12.22
CA VAL A 71 4.75 6.38 -13.16
C VAL A 71 4.43 6.95 -14.53
N TRP A 72 5.38 7.70 -15.07
CA TRP A 72 5.37 8.16 -16.45
C TRP A 72 6.55 7.57 -17.20
N ASN A 73 6.27 6.96 -18.35
CA ASN A 73 7.26 6.41 -19.28
C ASN A 73 7.07 7.05 -20.65
N ASP A 74 8.16 7.55 -21.22
CA ASP A 74 8.15 8.17 -22.54
C ASP A 74 7.54 7.20 -23.57
N PRO A 75 6.60 7.64 -24.43
CA PRO A 75 5.95 6.78 -25.42
C PRO A 75 6.90 6.11 -26.41
N GLY A 76 8.10 6.65 -26.61
CA GLY A 76 9.16 6.09 -27.45
C GLY A 76 9.97 4.98 -26.78
N ASN A 77 9.86 4.81 -25.46
CA ASN A 77 10.54 3.76 -24.72
C ASN A 77 9.79 2.42 -24.83
N PRO A 78 10.50 1.28 -24.64
CA PRO A 78 9.86 0.00 -24.37
C PRO A 78 8.98 0.05 -23.11
N THR A 79 8.09 -0.95 -22.96
CA THR A 79 7.28 -1.10 -21.75
C THR A 79 8.17 -1.18 -20.50
N LEU A 80 7.90 -0.31 -19.53
CA LEU A 80 8.49 -0.35 -18.21
C LEU A 80 7.81 -1.44 -17.38
N ASP A 81 8.59 -2.31 -16.75
CA ASP A 81 8.08 -3.22 -15.73
C ASP A 81 7.87 -2.43 -14.43
N ALA A 82 6.61 -2.25 -14.07
CA ALA A 82 6.14 -1.59 -12.86
C ALA A 82 5.19 -2.49 -12.05
N GLU A 83 5.35 -3.80 -12.14
CA GLU A 83 4.51 -4.76 -11.42
C GLU A 83 4.82 -4.75 -9.91
N ASN A 84 3.90 -5.26 -9.10
CA ASN A 84 4.04 -5.42 -7.66
C ASN A 84 4.34 -4.11 -6.91
N ASN A 85 3.78 -2.99 -7.35
CA ASN A 85 3.74 -1.76 -6.55
C ASN A 85 2.37 -1.55 -5.90
N PHE A 86 2.36 -0.84 -4.78
CA PHE A 86 1.13 -0.27 -4.22
C PHE A 86 0.91 1.12 -4.84
N TRP A 87 -0.29 1.36 -5.37
CA TRP A 87 -0.59 2.59 -6.12
C TRP A 87 -1.34 3.64 -5.27
N GLY A 88 -1.30 3.54 -3.94
CA GLY A 88 -2.17 4.33 -3.05
C GLY A 88 -3.60 3.81 -2.93
N SER A 89 -3.95 2.74 -3.65
CA SER A 89 -5.24 2.07 -3.55
C SER A 89 -5.17 0.57 -3.80
N ALA A 90 -6.01 -0.18 -3.08
CA ALA A 90 -6.13 -1.63 -3.22
C ALA A 90 -6.70 -2.08 -4.58
N ASP A 91 -7.42 -1.19 -5.26
CA ASP A 91 -7.99 -1.44 -6.60
C ASP A 91 -7.04 -1.07 -7.75
N GLY A 92 -5.80 -0.69 -7.44
CA GLY A 92 -4.74 -0.47 -8.42
C GLY A 92 -4.66 0.97 -8.93
N PRO A 93 -3.82 1.23 -9.96
CA PRO A 93 -3.63 2.55 -10.53
C PRO A 93 -4.89 3.04 -11.25
N SER A 94 -5.00 4.35 -11.51
CA SER A 94 -6.18 4.93 -12.18
C SER A 94 -6.32 4.57 -13.67
N THR A 95 -6.65 3.31 -13.95
CA THR A 95 -6.86 2.77 -15.31
C THR A 95 -8.27 2.18 -15.51
N SER A 96 -9.18 2.45 -14.57
CA SER A 96 -10.59 1.99 -14.52
C SER A 96 -10.74 0.46 -14.29
N PRO A 97 -11.16 0.00 -13.11
CA PRO A 97 -11.82 0.75 -12.02
C PRO A 97 -10.87 1.38 -10.99
N GLY A 98 -9.54 1.19 -11.12
CA GLY A 98 -8.58 1.61 -10.10
C GLY A 98 -8.63 3.10 -9.77
N THR A 99 -8.31 3.43 -8.52
CA THR A 99 -8.40 4.78 -7.96
C THR A 99 -7.06 5.31 -7.42
N GLY A 100 -6.00 4.51 -7.50
CA GLY A 100 -4.65 4.91 -7.16
C GLY A 100 -3.99 5.86 -8.18
N ASP A 101 -2.70 6.10 -8.00
CA ASP A 101 -1.91 6.96 -8.86
C ASP A 101 -1.99 6.52 -10.35
N PRO A 102 -2.23 7.45 -11.30
CA PRO A 102 -2.29 7.10 -12.70
C PRO A 102 -0.94 6.63 -13.25
N VAL A 103 -0.99 5.84 -14.32
CA VAL A 103 0.18 5.42 -15.10
C VAL A 103 0.03 5.90 -16.54
N SER A 104 1.16 6.25 -17.18
CA SER A 104 1.17 6.56 -18.60
C SER A 104 0.98 5.29 -19.46
N ALA A 105 0.97 5.47 -20.79
CA ALA A 105 1.16 4.34 -21.70
C ALA A 105 2.51 3.65 -21.46
N ASN A 106 2.64 2.42 -21.95
CA ASN A 106 3.87 1.62 -21.86
C ASN A 106 4.38 1.37 -20.43
N VAL A 107 3.47 1.20 -19.46
CA VAL A 107 3.78 0.78 -18.10
C VAL A 107 3.03 -0.53 -17.81
N ALA A 108 3.74 -1.59 -17.47
CA ALA A 108 3.16 -2.85 -17.02
C ALA A 108 3.01 -2.80 -15.50
N TYR A 109 1.79 -2.66 -15.00
CA TYR A 109 1.49 -2.44 -13.58
C TYR A 109 0.69 -3.57 -12.93
N ASP A 110 0.29 -4.58 -13.71
CA ASP A 110 -0.51 -5.72 -13.27
C ASP A 110 0.38 -6.98 -13.24
N PRO A 111 0.51 -7.68 -12.10
CA PRO A 111 -0.25 -7.48 -10.86
C PRO A 111 0.20 -6.25 -10.06
N TRP A 112 -0.74 -5.61 -9.35
CA TRP A 112 -0.44 -4.59 -8.34
C TRP A 112 -0.63 -5.14 -6.92
N LEU A 113 -0.06 -4.46 -5.92
CA LEU A 113 -0.24 -4.81 -4.52
C LEU A 113 -1.53 -4.19 -3.96
N PRO A 114 -2.32 -4.92 -3.14
CA PRO A 114 -3.54 -4.39 -2.54
C PRO A 114 -3.28 -3.49 -1.31
N MET A 115 -2.03 -3.40 -0.85
CA MET A 115 -1.57 -2.61 0.29
C MET A 115 -0.08 -2.31 0.15
N GLU A 116 0.46 -1.45 1.02
CA GLU A 116 1.87 -1.07 1.01
C GLU A 116 2.82 -2.28 1.02
N PHE A 117 3.95 -2.17 0.30
CA PHE A 117 4.83 -3.31 -0.02
C PHE A 117 5.36 -4.03 1.22
N GLN A 118 5.58 -3.33 2.34
CA GLN A 118 6.09 -3.94 3.57
C GLN A 118 5.12 -4.95 4.20
N TYR A 119 3.88 -5.03 3.70
CA TYR A 119 2.86 -5.96 4.13
C TYR A 119 2.61 -7.12 3.15
N CYS A 120 3.30 -7.14 2.01
CA CYS A 120 3.10 -8.14 0.96
C CYS A 120 4.27 -9.14 0.93
N GLU A 121 3.97 -10.44 1.00
CA GLU A 121 4.98 -11.50 1.04
C GLU A 121 5.80 -11.55 -0.26
N GLU A 122 5.19 -11.18 -1.39
CA GLU A 122 5.82 -11.05 -2.71
C GLU A 122 7.03 -10.11 -2.69
N CYS A 123 6.99 -9.11 -1.81
CA CYS A 123 8.05 -8.12 -1.63
C CYS A 123 8.92 -8.38 -0.40
N GLY A 124 8.79 -9.55 0.25
CA GLY A 124 9.48 -9.86 1.50
C GLY A 124 8.89 -9.18 2.74
N GLY A 125 7.72 -8.55 2.59
CA GLY A 125 6.96 -7.95 3.66
C GLY A 125 6.26 -8.98 4.55
N THR A 126 5.71 -8.51 5.67
CA THR A 126 4.92 -9.33 6.59
C THR A 126 3.51 -8.76 6.71
N PRO A 127 2.46 -9.52 6.38
CA PRO A 127 1.09 -9.03 6.48
C PRO A 127 0.75 -8.52 7.89
N PRO A 128 -0.06 -7.46 8.02
CA PRO A 128 -0.48 -6.98 9.32
C PRO A 128 -1.16 -8.12 10.07
N THR A 129 -0.69 -8.42 11.28
CA THR A 129 -1.31 -9.45 12.11
C THR A 129 -2.73 -9.01 12.39
N VAL A 130 -3.72 -9.72 11.85
CA VAL A 130 -5.13 -9.48 12.19
C VAL A 130 -5.24 -9.57 13.71
N PRO A 131 -5.58 -8.48 14.44
CA PRO A 131 -5.71 -8.58 15.88
C PRO A 131 -6.75 -9.67 16.18
N PRO A 132 -6.50 -10.55 17.18
CA PRO A 132 -7.45 -11.59 17.50
C PRO A 132 -8.81 -10.94 17.72
N ARG A 133 -9.82 -11.40 16.98
CA ARG A 133 -11.19 -10.89 17.10
C ARG A 133 -11.61 -11.11 18.55
N VAL A 134 -11.50 -10.08 19.38
CA VAL A 134 -12.07 -10.10 20.72
C VAL A 134 -13.56 -10.26 20.49
N PRO A 135 -14.21 -11.35 20.94
CA PRO A 135 -15.65 -11.44 20.83
C PRO A 135 -16.20 -10.20 21.51
N THR A 136 -16.85 -9.32 20.74
CA THR A 136 -17.56 -8.19 21.31
C THR A 136 -18.63 -8.82 22.17
N THR A 137 -18.52 -8.66 23.49
CA THR A 137 -19.55 -9.14 24.41
C THR A 137 -20.82 -8.40 24.00
N ASN A 138 -21.73 -9.11 23.33
CA ASN A 138 -22.97 -8.54 22.87
C ASN A 138 -23.71 -7.97 24.10
N GLN A 139 -24.42 -6.85 23.90
CA GLN A 139 -25.15 -6.21 25.00
C GLN A 139 -26.11 -7.19 25.67
N TRP A 140 -26.65 -8.14 24.91
CA TRP A 140 -27.47 -9.25 25.41
C TRP A 140 -26.73 -10.23 26.32
N GLY A 141 -25.44 -10.49 26.08
CA GLY A 141 -24.60 -11.33 26.93
C GLY A 141 -24.23 -10.63 28.23
N ILE A 142 -24.03 -9.31 28.19
CA ILE A 142 -23.89 -8.48 29.40
C ILE A 142 -25.19 -8.48 30.21
N VAL A 143 -26.34 -8.28 29.55
CA VAL A 143 -27.66 -8.34 30.20
C VAL A 143 -27.93 -9.72 30.80
N GLY A 144 -27.58 -10.80 30.08
CA GLY A 144 -27.71 -12.18 30.57
C GLY A 144 -26.87 -12.43 31.83
N LEU A 145 -25.62 -11.95 31.87
CA LEU A 145 -24.76 -12.03 33.05
C LEU A 145 -25.35 -11.26 34.24
N ILE A 146 -25.87 -10.05 34.03
CA ILE A 146 -26.50 -9.24 35.08
C ILE A 146 -27.73 -9.94 35.66
N ILE A 147 -28.60 -10.50 34.82
CA ILE A 147 -29.79 -11.24 35.27
C ILE A 147 -29.39 -12.47 36.08
N LEU A 148 -28.37 -13.22 35.62
CA LEU A 148 -27.87 -14.40 36.33
C LEU A 148 -27.37 -14.03 37.74
N PHE A 149 -26.52 -13.01 37.86
CA PHE A 149 -25.94 -12.60 39.15
C PHE A 149 -26.97 -12.00 40.10
N THR A 150 -27.90 -11.17 39.60
CA THR A 150 -28.99 -10.62 40.43
C THR A 150 -29.96 -11.70 40.89
N GLY A 151 -30.29 -12.67 40.03
CA GLY A 151 -31.10 -13.84 40.38
C GLY A 151 -30.43 -14.72 41.45
N LEU A 152 -29.13 -15.02 41.32
CA LEU A 152 -28.35 -15.76 42.32
C LEU A 152 -28.33 -15.03 43.66
N LEU A 153 -28.08 -13.72 43.67
CA LEU A 153 -28.09 -12.89 44.88
C LEU A 153 -29.45 -12.94 45.59
N LEU A 154 -30.54 -12.68 44.86
CA LEU A 154 -31.90 -12.73 45.41
C LEU A 154 -32.23 -14.12 45.97
N TRP A 155 -31.86 -15.18 45.25
CA TRP A 155 -32.07 -16.55 45.71
C TRP A 155 -31.28 -16.87 46.98
N THR A 156 -30.01 -16.43 47.09
CA THR A 156 -29.22 -16.63 48.31
C THR A 156 -29.77 -15.88 49.51
N VAL A 157 -30.28 -14.66 49.34
CA VAL A 157 -30.91 -13.88 50.41
C VAL A 157 -32.20 -14.54 50.87
N TRP A 158 -33.06 -14.95 49.93
CA TRP A 158 -34.30 -15.64 50.23
C TRP A 158 -34.06 -16.97 50.98
N ARG A 159 -33.08 -17.77 50.54
CA ARG A 159 -32.70 -19.00 51.24
C ARG A 159 -32.23 -18.75 52.67
N LYS A 160 -31.49 -17.66 52.92
CA LYS A 160 -31.05 -17.31 54.28
C LYS A 160 -32.21 -16.94 55.19
N GLN A 161 -33.22 -16.24 54.67
CA GLN A 161 -34.40 -15.84 55.45
C GLN A 161 -35.33 -17.01 55.81
N LEU A 162 -35.35 -18.08 55.01
CA LEU A 162 -36.12 -19.29 55.32
C LEU A 162 -35.46 -20.21 56.35
N ALA A 163 -34.16 -20.03 56.58
CA ALA A 163 -33.37 -20.85 57.51
C ALA A 163 -33.26 -20.21 58.92
N SER A 164 -33.83 -19.03 59.12
CA SER A 164 -33.94 -18.29 60.38
C SER A 164 -35.36 -18.33 60.92
#